data_AF-A0A8T4UZ61-F1
#
_entry.id   AF-A0A8T4UZ61-F1
#
_cell.length_a   1.000
_cell.length_b   1.000
_cell.length_c   1.000
_cell.angle_alpha   90.00
_cell.angle_beta   90.00
_cell.angle_gamma   90.00
#
_symmetry.space_group_name_H-M   'P 1'
#
loop_
_entity.id
_entity.type
_entity.pdbx_description
1 polymer ?
#
loop_
_entity_poly.entity_id
_entity_poly.type
_entity_poly.pdbx_seq_one_letter_code
_entity_poly.pdbx_strand_id
1 'polypeptide(L)'
;MGTITVNIDNNIENEFRTYLSDKGEILKGALGKAITEAIAKWLKEKKQEEIAIKAIERMKEGFSSGGFKIKSRSELHERRTLSGR
;
A
#
# COMPACT_ATOMS: atom_id res chain seq x y z
N MET A 1 7.94 -9.87 -18.83
CA MET A 1 6.73 -10.49 -18.25
C MET A 1 7.15 -11.85 -17.73
N GLY A 2 7.09 -12.07 -16.41
CA GLY A 2 7.49 -13.35 -15.83
C GLY A 2 6.33 -14.34 -15.88
N THR A 3 6.60 -15.60 -16.22
CA THR A 3 5.61 -16.68 -16.16
C THR A 3 5.85 -17.46 -14.88
N ILE A 4 4.80 -17.63 -14.08
CA ILE A 4 4.81 -18.47 -12.88
C ILE A 4 3.76 -19.56 -13.05
N THR A 5 4.10 -20.76 -12.60
CA THR A 5 3.13 -21.85 -12.48
C THR A 5 2.64 -21.87 -11.05
N VAL A 6 1.33 -21.79 -10.86
CA VAL A 6 0.68 -21.85 -9.55
C VAL A 6 -0.38 -22.93 -9.55
N ASN A 7 -0.37 -23.75 -8.51
CA ASN A 7 -1.45 -24.70 -8.26
C ASN A 7 -2.51 -23.99 -7.42
N ILE A 8 -3.75 -24.02 -7.89
CA ILE A 8 -4.91 -23.43 -7.22
C ILE A 8 -5.87 -24.58 -6.93
N ASP A 9 -6.60 -24.48 -5.83
CA ASP A 9 -7.67 -25.43 -5.52
C ASP A 9 -8.73 -25.42 -6.63
N ASN A 10 -9.14 -26.62 -7.06
CA ASN A 10 -10.08 -26.77 -8.17
C ASN A 10 -11.45 -26.14 -7.87
N ASN A 11 -11.90 -26.12 -6.60
CA ASN A 11 -13.16 -25.45 -6.26
C ASN A 11 -13.04 -23.94 -6.43
N ILE A 12 -11.91 -23.35 -6.02
CA ILE A 12 -11.66 -21.92 -6.17
C ILE A 12 -11.61 -21.54 -7.65
N GLU A 13 -10.94 -22.34 -8.49
CA GLU A 13 -10.91 -22.10 -9.93
C GLU A 13 -12.31 -22.17 -10.54
N ASN A 14 -13.09 -23.19 -10.20
CA ASN A 14 -14.45 -23.36 -10.70
C ASN A 14 -15.36 -22.21 -10.26
N GLU A 15 -15.31 -21.81 -9.00
CA GLU A 15 -16.08 -20.68 -8.47
C GLU A 15 -15.72 -19.38 -9.20
N PHE A 16 -14.43 -19.12 -9.43
CA PHE A 16 -13.96 -17.96 -10.18
C PHE A 16 -14.47 -17.96 -11.62
N ARG A 17 -14.41 -19.11 -12.31
CA ARG A 17 -14.93 -19.23 -13.68
C ARG A 17 -16.44 -19.03 -13.75
N THR A 18 -17.19 -19.58 -12.79
CA THR A 18 -18.65 -19.38 -12.69
C THR A 18 -18.98 -17.91 -12.47
N TYR A 19 -18.28 -17.24 -11.55
CA TYR A 19 -18.47 -15.82 -11.27
C TYR A 19 -18.24 -14.93 -12.50
N LEU A 20 -17.17 -15.19 -13.27
CA LEU A 20 -16.90 -14.44 -14.50
C LEU A 20 -17.94 -14.73 -15.59
N SER A 21 -18.39 -15.98 -15.68
CA SER A 21 -19.41 -16.38 -16.67
C SER A 21 -20.74 -15.69 -16.40
N ASP A 22 -21.14 -15.58 -15.12
CA ASP A 22 -22.35 -14.86 -14.70
C ASP A 22 -22.30 -13.37 -15.04
N LYS A 23 -21.10 -12.76 -14.97
CA LYS A 23 -20.87 -11.36 -15.35
C LYS A 23 -20.69 -11.13 -16.85
N GLY A 24 -20.70 -12.19 -17.67
CA GLY A 24 -20.42 -12.08 -19.10
C GLY A 24 -18.99 -11.66 -19.41
N GLU A 25 -18.05 -11.88 -18.49
CA GLU A 25 -16.65 -11.51 -18.66
C GLU A 25 -15.86 -12.59 -19.42
N ILE A 26 -14.82 -12.17 -20.13
CA ILE A 26 -13.99 -13.05 -20.95
C ILE A 26 -13.10 -13.91 -20.04
N LEU A 27 -13.30 -15.24 -20.06
CA LEU A 27 -12.53 -16.20 -19.25
C LEU A 27 -11.03 -16.24 -19.62
N LYS A 28 -10.68 -15.99 -20.90
CA LYS A 28 -9.30 -16.09 -21.38
C LYS A 28 -8.44 -14.98 -20.78
N GLY A 29 -7.48 -15.38 -19.94
CA GLY A 29 -6.52 -14.46 -19.31
C GLY A 29 -7.03 -13.75 -18.06
N ALA A 30 -8.32 -13.89 -17.71
CA ALA A 30 -8.88 -13.30 -16.51
C ALA A 30 -8.24 -13.84 -15.23
N LEU A 31 -7.91 -15.14 -15.19
CA LEU A 31 -7.21 -15.73 -14.05
C LEU A 31 -5.83 -15.11 -13.83
N GLY A 32 -5.04 -14.95 -14.91
CA GLY A 32 -3.72 -14.31 -14.82
C GLY A 32 -3.80 -12.85 -14.38
N LYS A 33 -4.83 -12.13 -14.85
CA LYS A 33 -5.11 -10.76 -14.42
C LYS A 33 -5.47 -10.70 -12.93
N ALA A 34 -6.39 -11.54 -12.48
CA ALA A 34 -6.81 -11.62 -11.09
C ALA A 34 -5.65 -12.00 -10.15
N ILE A 35 -4.80 -12.96 -10.54
CA ILE A 35 -3.60 -13.32 -9.77
C ILE A 35 -2.65 -12.12 -9.67
N THR A 36 -2.43 -11.40 -10.77
CA THR A 36 -1.55 -10.21 -10.78
C THR A 36 -2.10 -9.13 -9.86
N GLU A 37 -3.40 -8.86 -9.91
CA GLU A 37 -4.07 -7.88 -9.05
C GLU A 37 -4.02 -8.29 -7.57
N ALA A 38 -4.24 -9.58 -7.27
CA ALA A 38 -4.16 -10.12 -5.92
C ALA A 38 -2.75 -9.99 -5.33
N ILE A 39 -1.71 -10.33 -6.10
CA ILE A 39 -0.31 -10.19 -5.69
C ILE A 39 0.03 -8.71 -5.45
N ALA A 40 -0.38 -7.82 -6.37
CA ALA A 40 -0.12 -6.39 -6.23
C ALA A 40 -0.79 -5.80 -4.98
N LYS A 41 -2.02 -6.22 -4.69
CA LYS A 41 -2.76 -5.82 -3.49
C LYS A 41 -2.06 -6.32 -2.23
N TRP A 42 -1.68 -7.59 -2.19
CA TRP A 42 -0.98 -8.20 -1.06
C TRP A 42 0.37 -7.50 -0.77
N LEU A 43 1.15 -7.19 -1.81
CA LEU A 43 2.40 -6.44 -1.67
C LEU A 43 2.17 -5.04 -1.11
N LYS A 44 1.10 -4.36 -1.51
CA LYS A 44 0.74 -3.04 -0.99
C LYS A 44 0.40 -3.12 0.49
N GLU A 45 -0.39 -4.10 0.90
CA GLU A 45 -0.76 -4.33 2.30
C GLU A 45 0.47 -4.63 3.16
N LYS A 46 1.37 -5.50 2.69
CA LYS A 46 2.61 -5.82 3.42
C LYS A 46 3.54 -4.63 3.58
N LYS A 47 3.67 -3.78 2.56
CA LYS A 47 4.44 -2.54 2.68
C LYS A 47 3.83 -1.58 3.69
N GLN A 48 2.50 -1.48 3.73
CA GLN A 48 1.81 -0.64 4.71
C GLN A 48 2.01 -1.17 6.14
N GLU A 49 1.95 -2.48 6.32
CA GLU A 49 2.24 -3.14 7.60
C GLU A 49 3.67 -2.84 8.07
N GLU A 50 4.68 -2.97 7.19
CA GLU A 50 6.06 -2.61 7.52
C GLU A 50 6.22 -1.14 7.91
N ILE A 51 5.54 -0.22 7.21
CA ILE A 51 5.59 1.21 7.54
C ILE A 51 4.96 1.46 8.92
N ALA A 52 3.83 0.81 9.21
CA ALA A 52 3.16 0.94 10.49
C ALA A 52 4.04 0.42 11.63
N ILE A 53 4.68 -0.74 11.45
CA ILE A 53 5.63 -1.30 12.43
C ILE A 53 6.79 -0.33 12.65
N LYS A 54 7.44 0.16 11.58
CA LYS A 54 8.55 1.12 11.67
C LYS A 54 8.13 2.44 12.33
N ALA A 55 6.90 2.90 12.11
CA ALA A 55 6.38 4.10 12.75
C ALA A 55 6.18 3.88 14.27
N ILE A 56 5.65 2.71 14.66
CA ILE A 56 5.50 2.32 16.06
C ILE A 56 6.87 2.18 16.73
N GLU A 57 7.85 1.58 16.06
CA GLU A 57 9.23 1.48 16.55
C GLU A 57 9.83 2.86 16.78
N ARG A 58 9.73 3.78 15.80
CA ARG A 58 10.18 5.17 15.97
C ARG A 58 9.46 5.92 17.09
N MET A 59 8.18 5.64 17.32
CA MET A 59 7.45 6.20 18.47
C MET A 59 7.99 5.64 19.80
N LYS A 60 8.29 4.34 19.85
CA LYS A 60 8.83 3.66 21.04
C LYS A 60 10.27 4.06 21.36
N GLU A 61 11.10 4.27 20.34
CA GLU A 61 12.47 4.75 20.50
C GLU A 61 12.55 6.15 21.11
N GLY A 62 11.43 6.87 21.19
CA GLY A 62 11.37 8.21 21.73
C GLY A 62 12.05 9.18 20.78
N PHE A 63 11.27 10.06 20.16
CA PHE A 63 11.82 11.10 19.29
C PHE A 63 12.69 12.04 20.13
N SER A 64 14.01 11.82 20.10
CA SER A 64 15.02 12.70 20.69
C SER A 64 15.07 13.97 19.84
N SER A 65 14.09 14.83 20.10
CA SER A 65 14.02 16.17 19.54
C SER A 65 15.21 16.93 20.10
N GLY A 66 16.32 16.96 19.36
CA GLY A 66 17.43 17.86 19.66
C GLY A 66 16.84 19.26 19.87
N GLY A 67 16.93 19.75 21.11
CA GLY A 67 15.99 20.70 21.72
C GLY A 67 15.35 21.68 20.74
N PHE A 68 14.04 21.54 20.51
CA PHE A 68 13.25 22.54 19.81
C PHE A 68 13.38 23.87 20.57
N LYS A 69 14.21 24.79 20.08
CA LYS A 69 14.24 26.20 20.50
C LYS A 69 13.02 26.93 19.90
N ILE A 70 11.83 26.39 20.07
CA ILE A 70 10.59 27.05 19.65
C ILE A 70 9.91 27.46 20.94
N LYS A 71 10.03 28.74 21.31
CA LYS A 71 9.51 29.25 22.58
C LYS A 71 8.00 29.51 22.49
N SER A 72 7.41 29.59 21.31
CA SER A 72 5.95 29.79 21.16
C SER A 72 5.38 29.35 19.79
N ARG A 73 4.10 28.95 19.79
CA ARG A 73 3.31 28.43 18.64
C ARG A 73 3.27 29.36 17.42
N SER A 74 3.49 30.65 17.60
CA SER A 74 3.51 31.66 16.53
C SER A 74 4.75 31.56 15.62
N GLU A 75 5.87 31.01 16.10
CA GLU A 75 7.12 30.88 15.32
C GLU A 75 7.05 29.75 14.27
N LEU A 76 6.14 28.79 14.42
CA LEU A 76 5.98 27.63 13.52
C LEU A 76 5.33 27.98 12.17
N HIS A 77 4.72 29.16 12.03
CA HIS A 77 3.97 29.57 10.85
C HIS A 77 4.62 30.70 10.05
N GLU A 78 5.87 31.08 10.33
CA GLU A 78 6.56 32.09 9.53
C GLU A 78 7.03 31.49 8.19
N ARG A 79 6.09 31.31 7.26
CA ARG A 79 6.42 31.21 5.84
C ARG A 79 7.09 32.53 5.49
N ARG A 80 8.40 32.48 5.35
CA ARG A 80 9.27 33.54 4.83
C ARG A 80 8.67 34.11 3.53
N THR A 81 7.79 35.09 3.65
CA THR A 81 7.35 35.92 2.54
C THR A 81 8.49 36.89 2.25
N LEU A 82 9.54 36.40 1.58
CA LEU A 82 10.43 37.29 0.84
C LEU A 82 9.75 37.57 -0.50
N SER A 83 8.80 38.49 -0.46
CA SER A 83 8.33 39.24 -1.61
C SER A 83 8.69 40.72 -1.37
N GLY A 84 9.46 41.30 -2.29
CA GLY A 84 9.88 42.71 -2.30
C GLY A 84 11.24 42.94 -1.63
N ARG A 85 12.26 43.52 -2.29
CA ARG A 85 12.35 44.37 -3.48
C ARG A 85 13.65 44.09 -4.21
#